data_AF-A0A2B8A224-F1
#
_entry.id   AF-A0A2B8A224-F1
#
_cell.length_a   1.000
_cell.length_b   1.000
_cell.length_c   1.000
_cell.angle_alpha   90.00
_cell.angle_beta   90.00
_cell.angle_gamma   90.00
#
_symmetry.space_group_name_H-M   'P 1'
#
loop_
_entity.id
_entity.type
_entity.pdbx_description
1 polymer ?
#
loop_
_entity_poly.entity_id
_entity_poly.type
_entity_poly.pdbx_seq_one_letter_code
_entity_poly.pdbx_strand_id
1 'polypeptide(L)' 'MAAILEEVDLKCYHCGQPCAAELIWSKKNFCCAGCQTVYQILEENNLCEYYALDDRAGISLRYMSQESFAFLDE' A
#
# COMPACT_ATOMS: atom_id res chain seq x y z
N MET A 1 -35.41 10.63 6.57
CA MET A 1 -34.74 9.38 6.16
C MET A 1 -33.59 9.76 5.23
N ALA A 2 -32.49 10.25 5.80
CA ALA A 2 -31.34 10.70 5.01
C ALA A 2 -30.53 9.47 4.60
N ALA A 3 -30.42 9.26 3.30
CA ALA A 3 -29.59 8.21 2.72
C ALA A 3 -28.13 8.45 3.12
N ILE A 4 -27.57 7.48 3.81
CA ILE A 4 -26.18 7.45 4.24
C ILE A 4 -25.37 7.13 2.97
N LEU A 5 -24.68 8.12 2.43
CA LEU A 5 -23.63 7.87 1.44
C LEU A 5 -22.43 7.35 2.24
N GLU A 6 -22.35 6.04 2.45
CA GLU A 6 -21.13 5.42 2.95
C GLU A 6 -20.07 5.52 1.84
N GLU A 7 -19.17 6.48 1.98
CA GLU A 7 -17.89 6.50 1.27
C GLU A 7 -17.15 5.22 1.65
N VAL A 8 -17.12 4.24 0.74
CA VAL A 8 -16.35 3.03 0.94
C VAL A 8 -14.87 3.43 0.95
N ASP A 9 -14.32 3.64 2.14
CA ASP A 9 -12.91 3.92 2.37
C ASP A 9 -12.10 2.67 2.00
N LEU A 10 -11.83 2.55 0.70
CA LEU A 10 -11.01 1.51 0.12
C LEU A 10 -9.58 1.75 0.58
N LYS A 11 -9.00 0.77 1.28
CA LYS A 11 -7.62 0.86 1.77
C LYS A 11 -6.69 0.04 0.90
N CYS A 12 -5.51 0.59 0.63
CA CYS A 12 -4.45 -0.11 -0.03
C CYS A 12 -3.99 -1.28 0.83
N TYR A 13 -3.96 -2.48 0.26
CA TYR A 13 -3.51 -3.68 0.96
C TYR A 13 -2.02 -3.63 1.32
N HIS A 14 -1.21 -2.94 0.51
CA HIS A 14 0.22 -2.81 0.77
C HIS A 14 0.52 -1.77 1.83
N CYS A 15 0.00 -0.54 1.70
CA CYS A 15 0.41 0.57 2.56
C CYS A 15 -0.61 1.06 3.58
N GLY A 16 -1.80 0.47 3.61
CA GLY A 16 -2.87 0.82 4.54
C GLY A 16 -3.49 2.20 4.32
N GLN A 17 -3.02 2.98 3.34
CA GLN A 17 -3.54 4.30 3.03
C GLN A 17 -4.92 4.20 2.34
N PRO A 18 -5.83 5.16 2.59
CA PRO A 18 -7.07 5.27 1.84
C PRO A 18 -6.76 5.57 0.36
N CYS A 19 -7.44 4.88 -0.54
CA CYS A 19 -7.34 5.07 -1.97
C CYS A 19 -8.69 4.78 -2.62
N ALA A 20 -9.06 5.55 -3.64
CA ALA A 20 -10.01 5.04 -4.61
C ALA A 20 -9.40 3.76 -5.18
N ALA A 21 -10.10 2.62 -5.18
CA ALA A 21 -9.54 1.36 -5.67
C ALA A 21 -9.29 1.42 -7.18
N GLU A 22 -8.22 2.09 -7.59
CA GLU A 22 -7.82 2.28 -8.98
C GLU A 22 -7.15 1.02 -9.53
N LEU A 23 -6.53 0.23 -8.67
CA LEU A 23 -5.76 -0.96 -9.05
C LEU A 23 -6.16 -2.14 -8.17
N ILE A 24 -6.61 -3.23 -8.80
CA ILE A 24 -7.05 -4.45 -8.12
C ILE A 24 -6.20 -5.63 -8.62
N TRP A 25 -5.56 -6.34 -7.69
CA TRP A 25 -4.79 -7.55 -7.98
C TRP A 25 -5.02 -8.62 -6.91
N SER A 26 -5.22 -9.88 -7.30
CA SER A 26 -5.49 -10.98 -6.36
C SER A 26 -6.64 -10.70 -5.36
N LYS A 27 -7.69 -9.97 -5.80
CA LYS A 27 -8.80 -9.46 -4.97
C LYS A 27 -8.39 -8.48 -3.85
N LYS A 28 -7.24 -7.83 -3.99
CA LYS A 28 -6.71 -6.78 -3.10
C LYS A 28 -6.65 -5.45 -3.86
N ASN A 29 -6.88 -4.36 -3.14
CA ASN A 29 -6.83 -3.00 -3.71
C ASN A 29 -5.46 -2.37 -3.46
N PHE A 30 -4.99 -1.57 -4.42
CA PHE A 30 -3.71 -0.88 -4.35
C PHE A 30 -3.86 0.59 -4.74
N CYS A 31 -3.16 1.48 -4.04
CA CYS A 31 -3.22 2.93 -4.28
C CYS A 31 -2.35 3.40 -5.45
N CYS A 32 -1.40 2.59 -5.91
CA CYS A 32 -0.51 2.91 -7.04
C CYS A 32 0.14 1.64 -7.61
N ALA A 33 0.69 1.76 -8.83
CA ALA A 33 1.39 0.67 -9.50
C ALA A 33 2.56 0.13 -8.67
N GLY A 34 3.30 1.00 -7.96
CA GLY A 34 4.41 0.57 -7.09
C GLY A 34 3.97 -0.38 -5.98
N CYS A 35 2.84 -0.11 -5.33
CA CYS A 35 2.30 -1.00 -4.30
C CYS A 35 1.86 -2.36 -4.87
N GLN A 36 1.27 -2.34 -6.07
CA GLN A 36 0.90 -3.56 -6.79
C GLN A 36 2.15 -4.37 -7.18
N THR A 37 3.18 -3.72 -7.74
CA THR A 37 4.41 -4.39 -8.18
C THR A 37 5.16 -5.03 -7.02
N VAL A 38 5.30 -4.33 -5.89
CA VAL A 38 5.94 -4.92 -4.69
C VAL A 38 5.16 -6.14 -4.20
N TYR A 39 3.82 -6.05 -4.16
CA TYR A 39 3.00 -7.20 -3.80
C TYR A 39 3.17 -8.36 -4.78
N GLN A 40 3.16 -8.12 -6.09
CA GLN A 40 3.39 -9.14 -7.12
C GLN A 40 4.74 -9.83 -6.93
N ILE A 41 5.82 -9.07 -6.76
CA ILE A 41 7.17 -9.64 -6.54
C ILE A 41 7.17 -10.55 -5.30
N LEU A 42 6.58 -10.11 -4.20
CA LEU A 42 6.51 -10.92 -2.98
C LEU A 42 5.65 -12.17 -3.18
N GLU A 43 4.51 -12.06 -3.87
CA GLU A 43 3.61 -13.16 -4.19
C GLU A 43 4.30 -14.20 -5.10
N GLU A 44 4.97 -13.76 -6.16
CA GLU A 44 5.72 -14.62 -7.09
C GLU A 44 6.86 -15.37 -6.41
N ASN A 45 7.47 -14.76 -5.38
CA ASN A 45 8.55 -15.38 -4.60
C ASN A 45 8.04 -16.19 -3.39
N ASN A 46 6.72 -16.37 -3.23
CA ASN A 46 6.11 -17.02 -2.05
C ASN A 46 6.50 -16.36 -0.70
N LEU A 47 6.81 -15.06 -0.74
CA LEU A 47 7.19 -14.25 0.43
C LEU A 47 5.99 -13.48 1.00
N CYS A 48 4.76 -13.93 0.77
CA CYS A 48 3.56 -13.30 1.35
C CYS A 48 3.58 -13.28 2.88
N GLU A 49 4.33 -14.20 3.51
CA GLU A 49 4.56 -14.23 4.95
C GLU A 49 5.26 -12.97 5.47
N TYR A 50 5.95 -12.22 4.61
CA TYR A 50 6.51 -10.91 4.93
C TYR A 50 5.48 -9.93 5.51
N TYR A 51 4.23 -9.99 5.02
CA TYR A 51 3.14 -9.17 5.57
C TYR A 51 2.66 -9.63 6.95
N ALA A 52 2.99 -10.86 7.37
CA ALA A 52 2.69 -11.36 8.70
C ALA A 52 3.83 -11.10 9.71
N LEU A 53 5.04 -10.83 9.22
CA LEU A 53 6.22 -10.60 10.06
C LEU A 53 6.27 -9.21 10.70
N ASP A 54 5.69 -8.19 10.06
CA ASP A 54 5.69 -6.82 10.58
C ASP A 54 4.44 -6.06 10.13
N ASP A 55 3.69 -5.46 11.07
CA ASP A 55 2.55 -4.57 10.79
C ASP A 55 2.97 -3.31 10.00
N ARG A 56 4.27 -3.01 9.95
CA ARG A 56 4.87 -1.93 9.15
C ARG A 56 5.24 -2.37 7.74
N ALA A 57 5.02 -3.64 7.37
CA ALA A 57 5.27 -4.14 6.03
C ALA A 57 4.39 -3.37 5.03
N GLY A 58 5.03 -2.45 4.31
CA GLY A 58 4.39 -1.62 3.29
C GLY A 58 4.08 -0.18 3.72
N ILE A 59 4.63 0.33 4.82
CA ILE A 59 4.57 1.79 5.11
C ILE A 59 4.99 2.57 3.87
N SER A 60 4.07 3.42 3.39
CA SER A 60 4.37 4.30 2.28
C SER A 60 5.31 5.41 2.74
N LEU A 61 6.46 5.52 2.08
CA LEU A 61 7.39 6.64 2.27
C LEU A 61 6.92 7.92 1.55
N ARG A 62 5.72 7.92 0.97
CA ARG A 62 5.18 9.04 0.17
C ARG A 62 5.11 10.37 0.93
N TYR A 63 5.03 10.31 2.26
CA TYR A 63 4.93 11.49 3.13
C TYR A 63 6.23 11.79 3.89
N MET A 64 7.33 11.09 3.60
CA MET A 64 8.63 11.38 4.19
C MET A 64 9.29 12.58 3.50
N SER A 65 9.90 13.47 4.29
CA SER A 65 10.61 14.64 3.78
C SER A 65 11.90 14.24 3.05
N GLN A 66 12.33 15.06 2.08
CA GLN A 66 13.62 14.89 1.42
C GLN A 66 14.80 14.87 2.41
N GLU A 67 14.70 15.61 3.51
CA GLU A 67 15.71 15.60 4.59
C GLU A 67 15.92 14.20 5.18
N SER A 68 14.88 13.35 5.17
CA SER A 68 14.97 11.96 5.64
C SER A 68 15.84 11.08 4.74
N PHE A 69 16.17 11.55 3.54
CA PHE A 69 16.98 10.86 2.55
C PHE A 69 18.35 11.50 2.32
N ALA A 70 18.72 12.55 3.06
CA ALA A 70 19.97 13.29 2.86
C ALA A 70 21.25 12.42 2.94
N PHE A 71 21.20 11.29 3.67
CA PHE A 71 22.31 10.32 3.73
C PHE A 71 22.54 9.55 2.42
N LEU A 72 21.55 9.47 1.53
CA LEU A 72 21.67 8.75 0.25
C LEU A 72 22.37 9.58 -0.83
N ASP A 73 22.53 10.89 -0.60
CA ASP A 73 23.18 11.83 -1.49
C ASP A 73 24.69 12.01 -1.18
N GLU A 74 25.22 11.24 -0.22
CA GLU A 74 26.65 11.14 0.14
C GLU A 74 27.26 9.82 -0.34
#